data_AF-A0A1Q7VTI7-F1
#
_entry.id   AF-A0A1Q7VTI7-F1
#
_cell.length_a   1.000
_cell.length_b   1.000
_cell.length_c   1.000
_cell.angle_alpha   90.00
_cell.angle_beta   90.00
_cell.angle_gamma   90.00
#
_symmetry.space_group_name_H-M   'P 1'
#
loop_
_entity.id
_entity.type
_entity.pdbx_description
1 polymer ?
#
loop_
_entity_poly.entity_id
_entity_poly.type
_entity_poly.pdbx_seq_one_letter_code
_entity_poly.pdbx_strand_id
1 'polypeptide(L)'
;MGLVDNYATGRLFGQEVDWDLPENYRMLAFSHLFDFVVKTLRQAIGDAMSRVDFYAGPEATWRRASDSRALVMRESNSVETRKAIYPRMAFAARGGGFEREFIQRVLNTSIEVKSFVKLDRRHEFTVPYRSETGVLRDYEPDFVVRTDDTMYLVETKADKDLELPNVRVKALASKSWCEAASLVKVPESLVQPQKWEYLVISEKMVRQRQNQPFEHLAIAGREKTEEITRFAQGKLF
;
A
#
# COMPACT_ATOMS: atom_id res chain seq x y z
N MET A 1 34.26 5.31 -0.10
CA MET A 1 33.50 5.93 -1.22
C MET A 1 32.14 5.28 -1.31
N GLY A 2 31.10 6.11 -1.44
CA GLY A 2 29.72 5.67 -1.66
C GLY A 2 29.49 5.17 -3.09
N LEU A 3 28.31 4.57 -3.31
CA LEU A 3 27.91 4.06 -4.63
C LEU A 3 27.92 5.15 -5.71
N VAL A 4 27.45 6.35 -5.35
CA VAL A 4 27.37 7.50 -6.25
C VAL A 4 28.77 7.96 -6.66
N ASP A 5 29.69 8.08 -5.71
CA ASP A 5 31.08 8.48 -5.93
C ASP A 5 31.76 7.52 -6.92
N ASN A 6 31.64 6.20 -6.68
CA ASN A 6 32.21 5.18 -7.56
C ASN A 6 31.61 5.22 -8.97
N TYR A 7 30.30 5.44 -9.09
CA TYR A 7 29.64 5.57 -10.37
C TYR A 7 30.08 6.84 -11.10
N ALA A 8 30.15 7.97 -10.40
CA ALA A 8 30.57 9.24 -10.97
C ALA A 8 32.00 9.14 -11.50
N THR A 9 32.91 8.63 -10.69
CA THR A 9 34.32 8.44 -11.02
C THR A 9 34.51 7.43 -12.17
N GLY A 10 34.05 6.20 -11.99
CA GLY A 10 34.40 5.10 -12.89
C GLY A 10 33.52 4.96 -14.13
N ARG A 11 32.34 5.61 -14.18
CA ARG A 11 31.37 5.44 -15.27
C ARG A 11 30.90 6.74 -15.88
N LEU A 12 30.47 7.71 -15.07
CA LEU A 12 29.88 8.95 -15.57
C LEU A 12 30.91 9.85 -16.24
N PHE A 13 31.99 10.16 -15.51
CA PHE A 13 33.08 10.99 -16.00
C PHE A 13 34.21 10.15 -16.62
N GLY A 14 34.31 8.87 -16.25
CA GLY A 14 35.31 7.94 -16.78
C GLY A 14 36.74 8.29 -16.38
N GLN A 15 36.92 9.05 -15.30
CA GLN A 15 38.21 9.47 -14.76
C GLN A 15 38.14 9.62 -13.25
N GLU A 16 39.30 9.55 -12.59
CA GLU A 16 39.38 9.75 -11.14
C GLU A 16 38.87 11.15 -10.75
N VAL A 17 37.98 11.21 -9.77
CA VAL A 17 37.44 12.48 -9.26
C VAL A 17 37.87 12.60 -7.81
N ASP A 18 38.55 13.70 -7.48
CA ASP A 18 38.93 14.01 -6.12
C ASP A 18 37.72 14.56 -5.36
N TRP A 19 37.15 13.72 -4.49
CA TRP A 19 35.98 14.08 -3.70
C TRP A 19 36.32 14.93 -2.47
N ASP A 20 37.58 15.18 -2.14
CA ASP A 20 37.94 16.08 -1.05
C ASP A 20 37.82 17.57 -1.47
N LEU A 21 37.65 17.84 -2.77
CA LEU A 21 37.43 19.17 -3.33
C LEU A 21 35.92 19.55 -3.37
N PRO A 22 35.48 20.59 -2.62
CA PRO A 22 34.06 20.97 -2.52
C PRO A 22 33.40 21.33 -3.87
N GLU A 23 34.16 21.85 -4.82
CA GLU A 23 33.72 22.18 -6.17
C GLU A 23 33.22 20.97 -6.95
N ASN A 24 33.79 19.79 -6.73
CA ASN A 24 33.40 18.56 -7.43
C ASN A 24 32.01 18.08 -6.97
N TYR A 25 31.67 18.28 -5.69
CA TYR A 25 30.31 18.05 -5.20
C TYR A 25 29.29 19.04 -5.77
N ARG A 26 29.68 20.30 -5.97
CA ARG A 26 28.78 21.33 -6.53
C ARG A 26 28.34 21.00 -7.96
N MET A 27 29.20 20.38 -8.75
CA MET A 27 28.86 19.97 -10.11
C MET A 27 27.81 18.86 -10.12
N LEU A 28 27.88 17.89 -9.20
CA LEU A 28 26.85 16.86 -9.03
C LEU A 28 25.52 17.41 -8.51
N ALA A 29 25.53 18.54 -7.80
CA ALA A 29 24.34 19.21 -7.32
C ALA A 29 23.60 20.03 -8.41
N PHE A 30 24.14 20.07 -9.64
CA PHE A 30 23.42 20.67 -10.77
C PHE A 30 22.19 19.83 -11.11
N SER A 31 21.00 20.42 -11.09
CA SER A 31 19.71 19.71 -11.12
C SER A 31 19.63 18.66 -12.24
N HIS A 32 20.01 19.03 -13.47
CA HIS A 32 19.95 18.10 -14.60
C HIS A 32 20.90 16.91 -14.47
N LEU A 33 22.09 17.14 -13.89
CA LEU A 33 23.06 16.06 -13.67
C LEU A 33 22.61 15.16 -12.51
N PHE A 34 22.11 15.76 -11.44
CA PHE A 34 21.54 15.05 -10.31
C PHE A 34 20.40 14.12 -10.75
N ASP A 35 19.42 14.66 -11.47
CA ASP A 35 18.26 13.91 -11.98
C ASP A 35 18.70 12.75 -12.89
N PHE A 36 19.68 13.00 -13.75
CA PHE A 36 20.26 11.99 -14.63
C PHE A 36 20.92 10.86 -13.84
N VAL A 37 21.76 11.19 -12.86
CA VAL A 37 22.48 10.21 -12.03
C VAL A 37 21.48 9.38 -11.22
N VAL A 38 20.50 10.02 -10.59
CA VAL A 38 19.45 9.34 -9.81
C VAL A 38 18.64 8.41 -10.71
N LYS A 39 18.20 8.86 -11.89
CA LYS A 39 17.45 8.04 -12.84
C LYS A 39 18.25 6.83 -13.29
N THR A 40 19.52 7.04 -13.65
CA THR A 40 20.40 5.98 -14.17
C THR A 40 20.70 4.94 -13.11
N LEU A 41 21.06 5.36 -11.89
CA LEU A 41 21.30 4.45 -10.78
C LEU A 41 20.04 3.70 -10.38
N ARG A 42 18.88 4.36 -10.34
CA ARG A 42 17.60 3.71 -10.06
C ARG A 42 17.29 2.62 -11.08
N GLN A 43 17.50 2.89 -12.36
CA GLN A 43 17.29 1.92 -13.43
C GLN A 43 18.28 0.75 -13.32
N ALA A 44 19.57 1.03 -13.15
CA ALA A 44 20.59 -0.02 -13.02
C ALA A 44 20.39 -0.90 -11.78
N ILE A 45 20.02 -0.31 -10.64
CA ILE A 45 19.65 -1.06 -9.42
C ILE A 45 18.40 -1.89 -9.69
N GLY A 46 17.38 -1.31 -10.33
CA GLY A 46 16.17 -2.03 -10.72
C GLY A 46 16.45 -3.21 -11.64
N ASP A 47 17.31 -3.05 -12.64
CA ASP A 47 17.71 -4.11 -13.57
C ASP A 47 18.54 -5.20 -12.88
N ALA A 48 19.45 -4.81 -11.99
CA ALA A 48 20.27 -5.74 -11.21
C ALA A 48 19.41 -6.55 -10.22
N MET A 49 18.50 -5.88 -9.49
CA MET A 49 17.55 -6.54 -8.60
C MET A 49 16.61 -7.45 -9.39
N SER A 50 16.07 -7.00 -10.52
CA SER A 50 15.22 -7.82 -11.38
C SER A 50 15.93 -9.09 -11.86
N ARG A 51 17.25 -9.05 -12.11
CA ARG A 51 18.03 -10.25 -12.49
C ARG A 51 18.28 -11.21 -11.32
N VAL A 52 18.40 -10.70 -10.10
CA VAL A 52 18.63 -11.50 -8.89
C VAL A 52 17.32 -12.11 -8.36
N ASP A 53 16.23 -11.33 -8.39
CA ASP A 53 14.91 -11.73 -7.89
C ASP A 53 14.16 -12.68 -8.85
N PHE A 54 14.51 -12.71 -10.14
CA PHE A 54 13.87 -13.58 -11.14
C PHE A 54 13.96 -15.07 -10.80
N TYR A 55 14.95 -15.48 -9.99
CA TYR A 55 15.15 -16.89 -9.62
C TYR A 55 14.51 -17.30 -8.29
N ALA A 56 14.10 -16.36 -7.43
CA ALA A 56 13.56 -16.68 -6.10
C ALA A 56 12.12 -16.19 -5.86
N GLY A 57 11.64 -15.18 -6.60
CA GLY A 57 10.35 -14.54 -6.32
C GLY A 57 10.31 -13.85 -4.94
N PRO A 58 9.27 -13.06 -4.65
CA PRO A 58 9.15 -12.44 -3.34
C PRO A 58 8.89 -13.50 -2.25
N GLU A 59 9.69 -13.47 -1.19
CA GLU A 59 9.43 -14.24 0.03
C GLU A 59 8.33 -13.56 0.86
N ALA A 60 7.46 -14.35 1.50
CA ALA A 60 6.39 -13.83 2.34
C ALA A 60 6.37 -14.46 3.72
N THR A 61 6.09 -13.63 4.73
CA THR A 61 5.73 -14.09 6.07
C THR A 61 4.21 -14.19 6.17
N TRP A 62 3.70 -15.39 6.42
CA TRP A 62 2.27 -15.66 6.52
C TRP A 62 1.75 -15.45 7.94
N ARG A 63 0.61 -14.76 8.07
CA ARG A 63 -0.09 -14.55 9.34
C ARG A 63 -1.60 -14.73 9.15
N ARG A 64 -2.30 -15.13 10.20
CA ARG A 64 -3.76 -15.20 10.24
C ARG A 64 -4.31 -14.12 11.15
N ALA A 65 -5.46 -13.56 10.78
CA ALA A 65 -6.20 -12.67 11.68
C ALA A 65 -6.50 -13.35 13.03
N SER A 66 -6.76 -14.66 13.02
CA SER A 66 -7.03 -15.46 14.21
C SER A 66 -5.83 -15.69 15.13
N ASP A 67 -4.61 -15.36 14.70
CA ASP A 67 -3.44 -15.41 15.60
C ASP A 67 -3.62 -14.39 16.75
N SER A 68 -4.37 -13.31 16.49
CA SER A 68 -4.96 -12.46 17.52
C SER A 68 -6.27 -13.07 18.02
N ARG A 69 -6.27 -13.62 19.24
CA ARG A 69 -7.45 -14.35 19.77
C ARG A 69 -8.64 -13.45 20.10
N ALA A 70 -8.41 -12.18 20.44
CA ALA A 70 -9.46 -11.25 20.82
C ALA A 70 -9.04 -9.81 20.58
N LEU A 71 -10.02 -8.98 20.19
CA LEU A 71 -9.90 -7.52 20.13
C LEU A 71 -10.84 -6.90 21.15
N VAL A 72 -10.36 -5.89 21.87
CA VAL A 72 -11.15 -5.17 22.88
C VAL A 72 -11.67 -3.89 22.27
N MET A 73 -12.98 -3.67 22.30
CA MET A 73 -13.63 -2.50 21.71
C MET A 73 -14.89 -2.11 22.48
N ARG A 74 -15.36 -0.87 22.29
CA ARG A 74 -16.65 -0.43 22.84
C ARG A 74 -17.78 -0.95 21.97
N GLU A 75 -18.83 -1.45 22.61
CA GLU A 75 -20.03 -1.94 21.91
C GLU A 75 -20.67 -0.83 21.05
N SER A 76 -20.77 0.38 21.60
CA SER A 76 -21.27 1.59 20.91
C SER A 76 -20.47 1.99 19.66
N ASN A 77 -19.22 1.53 19.54
CA ASN A 77 -18.29 1.83 18.45
C ASN A 77 -17.89 0.58 17.69
N SER A 78 -18.81 -0.38 17.60
CA SER A 78 -18.61 -1.60 16.84
C SER A 78 -19.91 -2.09 16.22
N VAL A 79 -19.77 -2.94 15.21
CA VAL A 79 -20.85 -3.52 14.42
C VAL A 79 -20.74 -5.04 14.49
N GLU A 80 -21.87 -5.71 14.70
CA GLU A 80 -21.92 -7.17 14.60
C GLU A 80 -21.68 -7.66 13.18
N THR A 81 -20.92 -8.73 13.04
CA THR A 81 -20.69 -9.37 11.75
C THR A 81 -20.53 -10.86 11.90
N ARG A 82 -20.96 -11.59 10.87
CA ARG A 82 -20.73 -13.03 10.72
C ARG A 82 -19.64 -13.35 9.70
N LYS A 83 -19.04 -12.32 9.11
CA LYS A 83 -18.02 -12.43 8.06
C LYS A 83 -16.61 -12.10 8.56
N ALA A 84 -16.45 -11.83 9.85
CA ALA A 84 -15.14 -11.73 10.48
C ALA A 84 -14.95 -12.88 11.47
N ILE A 85 -13.69 -13.19 11.78
CA ILE A 85 -13.32 -14.11 12.88
C ILE A 85 -13.82 -13.59 14.24
N TYR A 86 -13.92 -12.27 14.40
CA TYR A 86 -14.46 -11.67 15.62
C TYR A 86 -15.95 -11.35 15.44
N PRO A 87 -16.77 -11.53 16.48
CA PRO A 87 -18.23 -11.33 16.39
C PRO A 87 -18.62 -9.86 16.13
N ARG A 88 -17.72 -8.93 16.42
CA ARG A 88 -17.91 -7.50 16.21
C ARG A 88 -16.67 -6.88 15.58
N MET A 89 -16.87 -5.89 14.73
CA MET A 89 -15.84 -5.06 14.13
C MET A 89 -15.96 -3.62 14.58
N ALA A 90 -14.86 -3.08 15.11
CA ALA A 90 -14.78 -1.70 15.58
C ALA A 90 -14.80 -0.72 14.40
N PHE A 91 -15.30 0.48 14.65
CA PHE A 91 -15.11 1.64 13.80
C PHE A 91 -14.62 2.83 14.63
N ALA A 92 -13.97 3.80 13.98
CA ALA A 92 -13.36 4.94 14.64
C ALA A 92 -14.39 5.74 15.44
N ALA A 93 -14.04 6.12 16.68
CA ALA A 93 -14.98 6.84 17.55
C ALA A 93 -15.32 8.24 17.04
N ARG A 94 -14.40 8.89 16.33
CA ARG A 94 -14.59 10.19 15.67
C ARG A 94 -14.45 9.98 14.16
N GLY A 95 -15.44 10.39 13.39
CA GLY A 95 -15.43 10.25 11.93
C GLY A 95 -15.65 8.82 11.41
N GLY A 96 -15.76 7.80 12.27
CA GLY A 96 -15.98 6.41 11.84
C GLY A 96 -17.41 6.07 11.44
N GLY A 97 -18.30 7.06 11.26
CA GLY A 97 -19.64 6.83 10.73
C GLY A 97 -19.60 6.19 9.34
N PHE A 98 -18.64 6.60 8.52
CA PHE A 98 -18.37 6.02 7.22
C PHE A 98 -17.87 4.56 7.30
N GLU A 99 -16.89 4.27 8.16
CA GLU A 99 -16.43 2.88 8.37
C GLU A 99 -17.57 1.98 8.85
N ARG A 100 -18.43 2.49 9.74
CA ARG A 100 -19.64 1.80 10.20
C ARG A 100 -20.56 1.48 9.02
N GLU A 101 -20.83 2.45 8.14
CA GLU A 101 -21.66 2.25 6.95
C GLU A 101 -21.03 1.26 5.97
N PHE A 102 -19.71 1.34 5.75
CA PHE A 102 -18.99 0.40 4.91
C PHE A 102 -19.15 -1.05 5.43
N ILE A 103 -18.97 -1.26 6.73
CA ILE A 103 -19.18 -2.58 7.35
C ILE A 103 -20.64 -3.02 7.24
N GLN A 104 -21.58 -2.18 7.69
CA GLN A 104 -22.99 -2.56 7.82
C GLN A 104 -23.71 -2.73 6.49
N ARG A 105 -23.49 -1.79 5.57
CA ARG A 105 -24.27 -1.66 4.34
C ARG A 105 -23.60 -2.31 3.14
N VAL A 106 -22.29 -2.52 3.18
CA VAL A 106 -21.54 -3.12 2.07
C VAL A 106 -20.99 -4.49 2.45
N LEU A 107 -20.06 -4.56 3.41
CA LEU A 107 -19.35 -5.81 3.69
C LEU A 107 -20.28 -6.91 4.23
N ASN A 108 -21.17 -6.56 5.16
CA ASN A 108 -22.12 -7.52 5.74
C ASN A 108 -23.18 -8.00 4.73
N THR A 109 -23.61 -7.14 3.80
CA THR A 109 -24.74 -7.40 2.88
C THR A 109 -24.31 -8.07 1.58
N SER A 110 -23.08 -7.82 1.11
CA SER A 110 -22.58 -8.28 -0.19
C SER A 110 -22.22 -9.77 -0.19
N ILE A 111 -22.92 -10.60 -0.96
CA ILE A 111 -22.78 -12.07 -0.95
C ILE A 111 -21.39 -12.57 -1.41
N GLU A 112 -20.73 -11.82 -2.27
CA GLU A 112 -19.39 -12.06 -2.78
C GLU A 112 -18.31 -11.85 -1.72
N VAL A 113 -18.57 -11.02 -0.70
CA VAL A 113 -17.67 -10.85 0.44
C VAL A 113 -17.77 -12.08 1.33
N LYS A 114 -16.74 -12.93 1.28
CA LYS A 114 -16.67 -14.19 2.06
C LYS A 114 -16.18 -13.96 3.47
N SER A 115 -15.20 -13.08 3.63
CA SER A 115 -14.76 -12.66 4.94
C SER A 115 -14.06 -11.30 4.88
N PHE A 116 -14.03 -10.58 5.99
CA PHE A 116 -13.24 -9.38 6.13
C PHE A 116 -12.73 -9.20 7.55
N VAL A 117 -11.75 -8.33 7.72
CA VAL A 117 -11.29 -7.87 9.04
C VAL A 117 -10.91 -6.40 8.92
N LYS A 118 -11.32 -5.59 9.91
CA LYS A 118 -10.69 -4.30 10.14
C LYS A 118 -9.37 -4.57 10.85
N LEU A 119 -8.26 -4.14 10.26
CA LEU A 119 -6.95 -4.33 10.85
C LEU A 119 -6.83 -3.56 12.17
N ASP A 120 -5.99 -4.11 13.03
CA ASP A 120 -5.69 -3.65 14.38
C ASP A 120 -4.22 -3.94 14.58
N ARG A 121 -3.56 -3.15 15.42
CA ARG A 121 -2.12 -3.29 15.72
C ARG A 121 -1.71 -4.71 16.10
N ARG A 122 -2.59 -5.45 16.78
CA ARG A 122 -2.33 -6.85 17.20
C ARG A 122 -2.16 -7.81 16.03
N HIS A 123 -2.67 -7.46 14.85
CA HIS A 123 -2.45 -8.26 13.64
C HIS A 123 -1.04 -8.09 13.07
N GLU A 124 -0.30 -7.05 13.48
CA GLU A 124 1.06 -6.76 13.01
C GLU A 124 1.16 -6.72 11.48
N PHE A 125 0.12 -6.21 10.82
CA PHE A 125 0.07 -6.04 9.38
C PHE A 125 0.34 -4.57 9.04
N THR A 126 1.51 -4.29 8.49
CA THR A 126 1.93 -2.96 8.07
C THR A 126 2.48 -2.97 6.66
N VAL A 127 2.35 -1.84 5.98
CA VAL A 127 2.96 -1.59 4.68
C VAL A 127 4.05 -0.53 4.85
N PRO A 128 5.31 -0.84 4.55
CA PRO A 128 6.38 0.15 4.59
C PRO A 128 6.20 1.15 3.45
N TYR A 129 6.36 2.43 3.76
CA TYR A 129 6.33 3.50 2.78
C TYR A 129 7.38 4.57 3.11
N ARG A 130 7.81 5.29 2.08
CA ARG A 130 8.69 6.44 2.25
C ARG A 130 7.85 7.70 2.34
N SER A 131 7.98 8.47 3.42
CA SER A 131 7.28 9.75 3.57
C SER A 131 7.80 10.78 2.57
N GLU A 132 7.10 11.90 2.43
CA GLU A 132 7.52 13.04 1.60
C GLU A 132 8.92 13.55 1.96
N THR A 133 9.31 13.45 3.23
CA THR A 133 10.64 13.80 3.74
C THR A 133 11.71 12.72 3.52
N GLY A 134 11.39 11.63 2.81
CA GLY A 134 12.34 10.53 2.53
C GLY A 134 12.49 9.50 3.66
N VAL A 135 11.81 9.68 4.81
CA VAL A 135 11.91 8.80 5.98
C VAL A 135 11.08 7.54 5.77
N LEU A 136 11.67 6.37 6.04
CA LEU A 136 10.95 5.09 6.02
C LEU A 136 10.01 5.02 7.23
N ARG A 137 8.75 4.68 6.97
CA ARG A 137 7.71 4.52 7.99
C ARG A 137 6.82 3.35 7.65
N ASP A 138 6.19 2.79 8.67
CA ASP A 138 5.15 1.81 8.51
C ASP A 138 3.79 2.47 8.66
N TYR A 139 2.83 2.05 7.84
CA TYR A 139 1.43 2.39 8.07
C TYR A 139 0.57 1.14 8.09
N GLU A 140 -0.52 1.23 8.85
CA GLU A 140 -1.54 0.18 8.98
C GLU A 140 -2.69 0.54 8.05
N PRO A 141 -2.97 -0.27 7.02
CA PRO A 141 -4.18 -0.14 6.21
C PRO A 141 -5.43 -0.45 7.04
N ASP A 142 -6.61 0.02 6.61
CA ASP A 142 -7.82 -0.12 7.43
C ASP A 142 -8.44 -1.53 7.39
N PHE A 143 -8.61 -2.15 6.22
CA PHE A 143 -9.31 -3.43 6.10
C PHE A 143 -8.61 -4.41 5.15
N VAL A 144 -8.81 -5.70 5.41
CA VAL A 144 -8.62 -6.78 4.43
C VAL A 144 -9.98 -7.40 4.14
N VAL A 145 -10.35 -7.49 2.87
CA VAL A 145 -11.62 -8.07 2.40
C VAL A 145 -11.31 -9.22 1.43
N ARG A 146 -11.93 -10.38 1.64
CA ARG A 146 -11.74 -11.57 0.81
C ARG A 146 -13.02 -11.88 0.03
N THR A 147 -12.88 -11.98 -1.28
CA THR A 147 -13.87 -12.58 -2.19
C THR A 147 -13.42 -13.99 -2.59
N ASP A 148 -14.12 -14.62 -3.54
CA ASP A 148 -13.72 -15.93 -4.08
C ASP A 148 -12.43 -15.85 -4.91
N ASP A 149 -12.14 -14.68 -5.50
CA ASP A 149 -11.14 -14.48 -6.54
C ASP A 149 -10.03 -13.48 -6.18
N THR A 150 -10.29 -12.57 -5.22
CA THR A 150 -9.37 -11.48 -4.89
C THR A 150 -9.32 -11.20 -3.38
N MET A 151 -8.11 -10.92 -2.89
CA MET A 151 -7.85 -10.30 -1.59
C MET A 151 -7.74 -8.79 -1.79
N TYR A 152 -8.62 -8.01 -1.18
CA TYR A 152 -8.59 -6.55 -1.24
C TYR A 152 -7.98 -5.97 0.03
N LEU A 153 -6.93 -5.17 -0.14
CA LEU A 153 -6.41 -4.29 0.91
C LEU A 153 -7.11 -2.93 0.74
N VAL A 154 -7.93 -2.54 1.71
CA VAL A 154 -8.81 -1.38 1.58
C VAL A 154 -8.41 -0.30 2.58
N GLU A 155 -8.17 0.90 2.06
CA GLU A 155 -7.97 2.11 2.85
C GLU A 155 -9.22 2.98 2.76
N THR A 156 -9.75 3.37 3.92
CA THR A 156 -10.90 4.26 4.03
C THR A 156 -10.42 5.69 4.29
N LYS A 157 -10.91 6.64 3.49
CA LYS A 157 -10.56 8.06 3.63
C LYS A 157 -11.76 8.97 3.47
N ALA A 158 -11.78 10.05 4.26
CA ALA A 158 -12.73 11.14 4.04
C ALA A 158 -12.42 11.79 2.69
N ASP A 159 -13.46 12.21 1.95
CA ASP A 159 -13.30 12.78 0.60
C ASP A 159 -12.33 13.98 0.57
N LYS A 160 -12.35 14.82 1.62
CA LYS A 160 -11.47 15.99 1.76
C LYS A 160 -9.98 15.64 1.94
N ASP A 161 -9.67 14.42 2.38
CA ASP A 161 -8.31 14.01 2.72
C ASP A 161 -7.64 13.26 1.57
N LEU A 162 -8.39 12.88 0.52
CA LEU A 162 -7.90 12.07 -0.61
C LEU A 162 -6.74 12.73 -1.37
N GLU A 163 -6.71 14.07 -1.42
CA GLU A 163 -5.70 14.80 -2.19
C GLU A 163 -4.41 15.07 -1.41
N LEU A 164 -4.40 14.80 -0.10
CA LEU A 164 -3.24 15.03 0.76
C LEU A 164 -2.04 14.23 0.24
N PRO A 165 -0.83 14.82 0.18
CA PRO A 165 0.28 14.14 -0.47
C PRO A 165 0.74 12.88 0.29
N ASN A 166 0.51 12.83 1.60
CA ASN A 166 0.75 11.63 2.41
C ASN A 166 -0.14 10.44 2.03
N VAL A 167 -1.35 10.67 1.51
CA VAL A 167 -2.25 9.62 1.01
C VAL A 167 -1.68 9.02 -0.28
N ARG A 168 -1.07 9.84 -1.13
CA ARG A 168 -0.49 9.38 -2.40
C ARG A 168 0.68 8.43 -2.20
N VAL A 169 1.63 8.79 -1.33
CA VAL A 169 2.80 7.93 -1.05
C VAL A 169 2.41 6.60 -0.42
N LYS A 170 1.39 6.61 0.45
CA LYS A 170 0.82 5.39 1.04
C LYS A 170 0.12 4.54 -0.01
N ALA A 171 -0.73 5.14 -0.84
CA ALA A 171 -1.45 4.44 -1.90
C ALA A 171 -0.50 3.78 -2.90
N LEU A 172 0.58 4.47 -3.28
CA LEU A 172 1.60 3.89 -4.15
C LEU A 172 2.28 2.69 -3.48
N ALA A 173 2.69 2.83 -2.22
CA ALA A 173 3.32 1.74 -1.47
C ALA A 173 2.41 0.51 -1.31
N SER A 174 1.12 0.71 -0.99
CA SER A 174 0.19 -0.43 -0.87
C SER A 174 -0.18 -1.06 -2.20
N LYS A 175 -0.24 -0.27 -3.28
CA LYS A 175 -0.43 -0.82 -4.62
C LYS A 175 0.73 -1.75 -4.97
N SER A 176 1.97 -1.28 -4.81
CA SER A 176 3.16 -2.10 -5.05
C SER A 176 3.27 -3.30 -4.10
N TRP A 177 2.84 -3.16 -2.84
CA TRP A 177 2.74 -4.27 -1.91
C TRP A 177 1.76 -5.35 -2.40
N CYS A 178 0.58 -4.96 -2.89
CA CYS A 178 -0.41 -5.90 -3.44
C CYS A 178 0.08 -6.57 -4.74
N GLU A 179 0.79 -5.82 -5.60
CA GLU A 179 1.42 -6.37 -6.80
C GLU A 179 2.44 -7.45 -6.43
N ALA A 180 3.32 -7.19 -5.45
CA ALA A 180 4.29 -8.17 -4.96
C ALA A 180 3.61 -9.36 -4.27
N ALA A 181 2.62 -9.12 -3.40
CA ALA A 181 1.86 -10.17 -2.73
C ALA A 181 1.15 -11.11 -3.72
N SER A 182 0.71 -10.58 -4.87
CA SER A 182 0.09 -11.37 -5.94
C SER A 182 1.06 -12.34 -6.63
N LEU A 183 2.37 -12.16 -6.48
CA LEU A 183 3.40 -13.04 -7.03
C LEU A 183 3.80 -14.17 -6.05
N VAL A 184 3.41 -14.07 -4.78
CA VAL A 184 3.75 -15.05 -3.74
C VAL A 184 2.83 -16.25 -3.85
N LYS A 185 3.37 -17.45 -4.10
CA LYS A 185 2.55 -18.68 -4.14
C LYS A 185 1.85 -18.91 -2.80
N VAL A 186 0.53 -19.00 -2.82
CA VAL A 186 -0.28 -19.34 -1.63
C VAL A 186 0.01 -20.80 -1.20
N PRO A 187 0.39 -21.05 0.06
CA PRO A 187 0.51 -22.41 0.59
C PRO A 187 -0.80 -23.18 0.49
N GLU A 188 -0.74 -24.47 0.14
CA GLU A 188 -1.93 -25.34 -0.02
C GLU A 188 -2.79 -25.43 1.26
N SER A 189 -2.20 -25.22 2.43
CA SER A 189 -2.90 -25.19 3.71
C SER A 189 -3.78 -23.96 3.93
N LEU A 190 -3.65 -22.91 3.09
CA LEU A 190 -4.38 -21.66 3.22
C LEU A 190 -5.45 -21.54 2.14
N VAL A 191 -6.64 -21.14 2.55
CA VAL A 191 -7.78 -20.92 1.65
C VAL A 191 -7.93 -19.42 1.41
N GLN A 192 -7.13 -18.90 0.48
CA GLN A 192 -7.28 -17.53 -0.02
C GLN A 192 -6.96 -17.43 -1.51
N PRO A 193 -7.51 -16.42 -2.21
CA PRO A 193 -7.08 -16.11 -3.56
C PRO A 193 -5.61 -15.70 -3.65
N GLN A 194 -5.01 -15.97 -4.82
CA GLN A 194 -3.64 -15.54 -5.16
C GLN A 194 -3.57 -14.03 -5.39
N LYS A 195 -4.60 -13.44 -6.01
CA LYS A 195 -4.61 -12.04 -6.41
C LYS A 195 -4.85 -11.13 -5.21
N TRP A 196 -4.01 -10.10 -5.09
CA TRP A 196 -4.18 -8.99 -4.15
C TRP A 196 -4.41 -7.68 -4.89
N GLU A 197 -5.26 -6.81 -4.34
CA GLU A 197 -5.58 -5.53 -4.95
C GLU A 197 -5.79 -4.44 -3.89
N TYR A 198 -5.22 -3.25 -4.11
CA TYR A 198 -5.37 -2.12 -3.19
C TYR A 198 -6.48 -1.16 -3.64
N LEU A 199 -7.41 -0.84 -2.73
CA LEU A 199 -8.53 0.06 -2.97
C LEU A 199 -8.51 1.25 -2.00
N VAL A 200 -8.64 2.45 -2.56
CA VAL A 200 -8.98 3.65 -1.77
C VAL A 200 -10.48 3.90 -1.86
N ILE A 201 -11.17 3.80 -0.74
CA ILE A 201 -12.62 3.98 -0.66
C ILE A 201 -12.95 5.25 0.11
N SER A 202 -13.81 6.09 -0.47
CA SER A 202 -14.30 7.30 0.18
C SER A 202 -15.73 7.18 0.71
N GLU A 203 -16.09 8.08 1.63
CA GLU A 203 -17.44 8.16 2.19
C GLU A 203 -18.51 8.33 1.10
N LYS A 204 -18.27 9.24 0.15
CA LYS A 204 -19.17 9.44 -0.99
C LYS A 204 -19.38 8.15 -1.79
N MET A 205 -18.32 7.36 -2.01
CA MET A 205 -18.44 6.11 -2.78
C MET A 205 -19.33 5.09 -2.09
N VAL A 206 -19.16 4.89 -0.78
CA VAL A 206 -20.00 3.97 0.00
C VAL A 206 -21.44 4.46 0.00
N ARG A 207 -21.71 5.73 0.30
CA ARG A 207 -23.08 6.27 0.31
C ARG A 207 -23.79 6.07 -1.04
N GLN A 208 -23.08 6.26 -2.15
CA GLN A 208 -23.65 6.07 -3.50
C GLN A 208 -23.92 4.61 -3.86
N ARG A 209 -23.24 3.66 -3.22
CA ARG A 209 -23.24 2.23 -3.59
C ARG A 209 -23.67 1.30 -2.45
N GLN A 210 -24.18 1.84 -1.35
CA GLN A 210 -24.54 1.08 -0.14
C GLN A 210 -25.65 0.03 -0.34
N ASN A 211 -26.32 0.03 -1.49
CA ASN A 211 -27.33 -0.96 -1.87
C ASN A 211 -26.92 -1.76 -3.13
N GLN A 212 -25.64 -1.71 -3.50
CA GLN A 212 -25.08 -2.44 -4.63
C GLN A 212 -24.10 -3.50 -4.11
N PRO A 213 -23.78 -4.52 -4.91
CA PRO A 213 -22.69 -5.44 -4.61
C PRO A 213 -21.37 -4.69 -4.34
N PHE A 214 -20.56 -5.20 -3.42
CA PHE A 214 -19.20 -4.75 -3.14
C PHE A 214 -18.35 -4.63 -4.40
N GLU A 215 -18.55 -5.48 -5.41
CA GLU A 215 -17.83 -5.38 -6.70
C GLU A 215 -17.94 -3.98 -7.35
N HIS A 216 -19.12 -3.34 -7.29
CA HIS A 216 -19.32 -2.00 -7.84
C HIS A 216 -18.53 -0.94 -7.07
N LEU A 217 -18.36 -1.13 -5.75
CA LEU A 217 -17.53 -0.28 -4.91
C LEU A 217 -16.04 -0.55 -5.17
N ALA A 218 -15.66 -1.80 -5.41
CA ALA A 218 -14.30 -2.18 -5.75
C ALA A 218 -13.85 -1.55 -7.08
N ILE A 219 -14.71 -1.51 -8.10
CA ILE A 219 -14.43 -0.82 -9.36
C ILE A 219 -14.15 0.67 -9.12
N ALA A 220 -15.03 1.37 -8.39
CA ALA A 220 -14.84 2.79 -8.09
C ALA A 220 -13.59 3.06 -7.24
N GLY A 221 -13.30 2.16 -6.29
CA GLY A 221 -12.10 2.23 -5.46
C GLY A 221 -10.81 2.07 -6.28
N ARG A 222 -10.81 1.16 -7.25
CA ARG A 222 -9.69 0.94 -8.17
C ARG A 222 -9.41 2.18 -9.01
N GLU A 223 -10.46 2.75 -9.61
CA GLU A 223 -10.36 4.00 -10.39
C GLU A 223 -9.76 5.13 -9.55
N LYS A 224 -10.19 5.25 -8.28
CA LYS A 224 -9.63 6.25 -7.36
C LYS A 224 -8.18 5.96 -7.00
N THR A 225 -7.82 4.70 -6.73
CA THR A 225 -6.42 4.32 -6.50
C THR A 225 -5.55 4.72 -7.69
N GLU A 226 -6.00 4.46 -8.92
CA GLU A 226 -5.30 4.84 -10.14
C GLU A 226 -5.16 6.36 -10.27
N GLU A 227 -6.22 7.12 -10.01
CA GLU A 227 -6.20 8.59 -10.03
C GLU A 227 -5.17 9.15 -9.04
N ILE A 228 -5.19 8.67 -7.78
CA ILE A 228 -4.28 9.10 -6.71
C ILE A 228 -2.82 8.78 -7.08
N THR A 229 -2.57 7.61 -7.67
CA THR A 229 -1.20 7.15 -7.98
C THR A 229 -0.65 7.72 -9.29
N ARG A 230 -1.48 8.12 -10.25
CA ARG A 230 -1.06 8.69 -11.55
C ARG A 230 -0.23 9.96 -11.38
N PHE A 231 -0.53 10.80 -10.39
CA PHE A 231 0.20 12.05 -10.14
C PHE A 231 1.62 11.85 -9.59
N ALA A 232 1.95 10.67 -9.05
CA ALA A 232 3.29 10.40 -8.53
C ALA A 232 4.33 10.14 -9.64
N GLN A 233 3.88 9.80 -10.86
CA GLN A 233 4.77 9.57 -12.00
C GLN A 233 5.23 10.86 -12.70
N GLY A 234 4.54 11.99 -12.46
CA GLY A 234 4.75 13.26 -13.17
C GLY A 234 5.55 14.33 -12.41
N LYS A 235 5.88 14.10 -11.13
CA LYS A 235 6.81 14.95 -10.36
C LYS A 235 7.90 14.07 -9.80
N LEU A 236 8.97 13.92 -10.57
CA LEU A 236 10.26 13.62 -9.97
C LEU A 236 10.57 14.74 -8.96
N PHE A 237 10.99 14.32 -7.77
CA PHE A 237 11.51 15.16 -6.70
C PHE A 237 12.45 16.25 -7.24
#